data_AF-A0A1E3T5J0-F1
#
_entry.id   AF-A0A1E3T5J0-F1
#
_cell.length_a   1.000
_cell.length_b   1.000
_cell.length_c   1.000
_cell.angle_alpha   90.00
_cell.angle_beta   90.00
_cell.angle_gamma   90.00
#
_symmetry.space_group_name_H-M   'P 1'
#
loop_
_entity.id
_entity.type
_entity.pdbx_description
1 polymer ?
#
loop_
_entity_poly.entity_id
_entity_poly.type
_entity_poly.pdbx_seq_one_letter_code
_entity_poly.pdbx_strand_id
1 'polypeptide(L)'
;MLRLYLRRDRVSLPLWILLLSLPLATVYVGSIEKVYPTQAARAGFAASIMASPAQRALYGQIYNDSLGAVGVWKAGMFHVLIAVAVILTVIRHTRADEESGRTELVDSTGVGRYASLTAALILTFGACLATGALGAAGLLSTDVPAGGSLAFGAALACSGLVFTAVAAVTAQLSASPRFARGAAFTVLGAAFTLRAMGDAGSGTLSWLSPLGWSLQVRPYAGDHWWVLLLHLVTATVLTLVAYRLLAGRDVGAGLIAERTGPATAAPGLRNVFGLAWRLDRGALLLWTVGLCLYGLVMGSVAHGIGDEIGSGMARDIVARMGGTAALEEAFLAVAFAMMGMVAAAFAVSLTLRLHQEESSLRAETTLAGAVSRIRWVASHLVAALLGSAVAMLIAGAVGGLVYGMAAGAVGAKVAVVVGTAAVQLPAVWVGAALTAALWGLAPRFAPVAWGVLIGFIALYLIGSLAGFSQWILDLDPFAHVPRVGASFTAVPLLWLTAVDAALITMGAIAFRRRDLRS
;
A
#
# COMPACT_ATOMS: atom_id res chain seq x y z
N MET A 1 1.13 -21.40 22.55
CA MET A 1 1.35 -20.60 21.32
C MET A 1 0.18 -19.68 20.96
N LEU A 2 -1.02 -20.17 20.62
CA LEU A 2 -2.12 -19.29 20.15
C LEU A 2 -2.46 -18.12 21.10
N ARG A 3 -2.55 -18.37 22.41
CA ARG A 3 -2.78 -17.30 23.42
C ARG A 3 -1.70 -16.21 23.38
N LEU A 4 -0.45 -16.56 23.10
CA LEU A 4 0.66 -15.60 22.99
C LEU A 4 0.48 -14.72 21.74
N TYR A 5 0.19 -15.32 20.59
CA TYR A 5 -0.03 -14.57 19.36
C TYR A 5 -1.25 -13.65 19.44
N LEU A 6 -2.35 -14.10 20.05
CA LEU A 6 -3.50 -13.24 20.34
C LEU A 6 -3.13 -12.02 21.19
N ARG A 7 -2.28 -12.19 22.21
CA ARG A 7 -1.81 -11.07 23.05
C ARG A 7 -0.94 -10.10 22.26
N ARG A 8 -0.06 -10.62 21.40
CA ARG A 8 0.84 -9.80 20.59
C ARG A 8 0.10 -9.03 19.50
N ASP A 9 -0.97 -9.60 18.97
CA ASP A 9 -1.76 -8.99 17.89
C ASP A 9 -3.06 -8.34 18.38
N ARG A 10 -3.21 -8.13 19.69
CA ARG A 10 -4.41 -7.50 20.29
C ARG A 10 -4.79 -6.13 19.73
N VAL A 11 -3.85 -5.44 19.07
CA VAL A 11 -4.09 -4.17 18.37
C VAL A 11 -4.12 -4.38 16.86
N SER A 12 -3.10 -5.04 16.30
CA SER A 12 -2.97 -5.20 14.85
C SER A 12 -4.09 -6.04 14.25
N LEU A 13 -4.49 -7.16 14.89
CA LEU A 13 -5.51 -8.07 14.37
C LEU A 13 -6.89 -7.41 14.31
N PRO A 14 -7.43 -6.83 15.42
CA PRO A 14 -8.74 -6.20 15.36
C PRO A 14 -8.75 -5.01 14.40
N LEU A 15 -7.64 -4.27 14.30
CA LEU A 15 -7.57 -3.11 13.41
C LEU A 15 -7.84 -3.47 11.96
N TRP A 16 -7.14 -4.48 11.40
CA TRP A 16 -7.38 -4.85 10.00
C TRP A 16 -8.69 -5.63 9.82
N ILE A 17 -9.13 -6.39 10.83
CA ILE A 17 -10.45 -7.05 10.79
C ILE A 17 -11.54 -5.99 10.60
N LEU A 18 -11.54 -4.96 11.47
CA LEU A 18 -12.54 -3.89 11.46
C LEU A 18 -12.42 -3.00 10.23
N LEU A 19 -11.19 -2.66 9.83
CA LEU A 19 -10.93 -1.85 8.63
C LEU A 19 -11.49 -2.50 7.36
N LEU A 20 -11.41 -3.83 7.26
CA LEU A 20 -11.88 -4.57 6.08
C LEU A 20 -13.34 -5.05 6.19
N SER A 21 -13.99 -4.88 7.35
CA SER A 21 -15.39 -5.30 7.54
C SER A 21 -16.37 -4.12 7.66
N LEU A 22 -16.04 -3.10 8.46
CA LEU A 22 -16.96 -2.02 8.81
C LEU A 22 -17.36 -1.11 7.62
N PRO A 23 -16.47 -0.75 6.69
CA PRO A 23 -16.83 0.17 5.61
C PRO A 23 -17.85 -0.38 4.61
N LEU A 24 -18.05 -1.71 4.56
CA LEU A 24 -18.88 -2.39 3.55
C LEU A 24 -20.33 -1.88 3.53
N ALA A 25 -20.93 -1.70 4.70
CA ALA A 25 -22.30 -1.22 4.80
C ALA A 25 -22.40 0.30 4.59
N THR A 26 -21.71 1.08 5.43
CA THR A 26 -21.91 2.53 5.51
C THR A 26 -21.22 3.29 4.39
N VAL A 27 -19.97 2.95 4.09
CA VAL A 27 -19.16 3.68 3.11
C VAL A 27 -19.47 3.21 1.69
N TYR A 28 -19.62 1.90 1.47
CA TYR A 28 -19.80 1.38 0.13
C TYR A 28 -21.27 1.37 -0.31
N VAL A 29 -22.12 0.55 0.34
CA VAL A 29 -23.55 0.49 0.00
C VAL A 29 -24.23 1.83 0.29
N GLY A 30 -24.04 2.37 1.50
CA GLY A 30 -24.70 3.61 1.92
C GLY A 30 -24.31 4.86 1.10
N SER A 31 -23.08 4.96 0.58
CA SER A 31 -22.73 6.08 -0.31
C SER A 31 -23.31 5.90 -1.71
N ILE A 32 -23.32 4.69 -2.25
CA ILE A 32 -23.93 4.43 -3.57
C ILE A 32 -25.44 4.67 -3.52
N GLU A 33 -26.11 4.30 -2.43
CA GLU A 33 -27.53 4.59 -2.22
C GLU A 33 -27.82 6.10 -2.27
N LYS A 34 -27.00 6.91 -1.59
CA LYS A 34 -27.14 8.37 -1.55
C LYS A 34 -26.84 9.05 -2.88
N VAL A 35 -25.80 8.61 -3.58
CA VAL A 35 -25.33 9.25 -4.83
C VAL A 35 -26.10 8.74 -6.05
N TYR A 36 -26.50 7.47 -6.07
CA TYR A 36 -27.23 6.82 -7.16
C TYR A 36 -28.51 6.13 -6.64
N PRO A 37 -29.53 6.91 -6.24
CA PRO A 37 -30.72 6.38 -5.57
C PRO A 37 -31.62 5.53 -6.49
N THR A 38 -31.67 5.84 -7.79
CA THR A 38 -32.52 5.12 -8.76
C THR A 38 -31.76 3.99 -9.47
N GLN A 39 -32.48 2.96 -9.90
CA GLN A 39 -31.88 1.86 -10.67
C GLN A 39 -31.29 2.35 -12.00
N ALA A 40 -31.95 3.27 -12.69
CA ALA A 40 -31.43 3.85 -13.93
C ALA A 40 -30.08 4.56 -13.73
N ALA A 41 -29.91 5.29 -12.62
CA ALA A 41 -28.64 5.95 -12.29
C ALA A 41 -27.53 4.92 -12.00
N ARG A 42 -27.86 3.84 -11.29
CA ARG A 42 -26.93 2.72 -11.03
C ARG A 42 -26.56 1.96 -12.31
N ALA A 43 -27.50 1.73 -13.22
CA ALA A 43 -27.25 1.12 -14.52
C ALA A 43 -26.33 1.98 -15.39
N GLY A 44 -26.54 3.30 -15.42
CA GLY A 44 -25.66 4.24 -16.11
C GLY A 44 -24.25 4.27 -15.53
N PHE A 45 -24.12 4.26 -14.20
CA PHE A 45 -22.84 4.13 -13.53
C PHE A 45 -22.15 2.79 -13.82
N ALA A 46 -22.87 1.68 -13.78
CA ALA A 46 -22.32 0.37 -14.12
C ALA A 46 -21.83 0.33 -15.57
N ALA A 47 -22.58 0.92 -16.50
CA ALA A 47 -22.19 1.01 -17.91
C ALA A 47 -20.91 1.83 -18.12
N SER A 48 -20.74 2.97 -17.43
CA SER A 48 -19.53 3.79 -17.55
C SER A 48 -18.28 3.07 -17.02
N ILE A 49 -18.42 2.31 -15.93
CA ILE A 49 -17.34 1.46 -15.40
C ILE A 49 -17.01 0.32 -16.38
N MET A 50 -18.03 -0.36 -16.91
CA MET A 50 -17.82 -1.46 -17.86
C MET A 50 -17.20 -0.99 -19.19
N ALA A 51 -17.49 0.24 -19.61
CA ALA A 51 -16.87 0.86 -20.78
C ALA A 51 -15.36 1.15 -20.59
N SER A 52 -14.86 1.24 -19.35
CA SER A 52 -13.45 1.53 -19.05
C SER A 52 -12.65 0.25 -18.78
N PRO A 53 -11.73 -0.16 -19.67
CA PRO A 53 -10.83 -1.29 -19.43
C PRO A 53 -9.97 -1.09 -18.18
N ALA A 54 -9.58 0.15 -17.87
CA ALA A 54 -8.79 0.48 -16.69
C ALA A 54 -9.56 0.25 -15.38
N GLN A 55 -10.83 0.67 -15.33
CA GLN A 55 -11.68 0.42 -14.15
C GLN A 55 -11.97 -1.06 -13.95
N ARG A 56 -12.24 -1.79 -15.05
CA ARG A 56 -12.38 -3.26 -15.02
C ARG A 56 -11.10 -3.94 -14.57
N ALA A 57 -9.94 -3.53 -15.07
CA ALA A 57 -8.66 -4.05 -14.64
C ALA A 57 -8.41 -3.80 -13.15
N LEU A 58 -8.76 -2.63 -12.62
CA LEU A 58 -8.44 -2.26 -11.24
C LEU A 58 -9.38 -2.89 -10.20
N TYR A 59 -10.69 -2.84 -10.43
CA TYR A 59 -11.70 -3.24 -9.44
C TYR A 59 -12.53 -4.47 -9.85
N GLY A 60 -12.46 -4.88 -11.11
CA GLY A 60 -13.25 -5.97 -11.66
C GLY A 60 -14.52 -5.49 -12.37
N GLN A 61 -15.30 -6.45 -12.86
CA GLN A 61 -16.56 -6.20 -13.56
C GLN A 61 -17.73 -5.99 -12.58
N ILE A 62 -18.71 -5.21 -13.01
CA ILE A 62 -20.01 -5.10 -12.34
C ILE A 62 -20.98 -6.05 -13.04
N TYR A 63 -21.40 -7.09 -12.34
CA TYR A 63 -22.22 -8.17 -12.91
C TYR A 63 -23.73 -7.91 -12.84
N ASN A 64 -24.17 -6.89 -12.11
CA ASN A 64 -25.58 -6.51 -11.94
C ASN A 64 -25.69 -5.03 -11.52
N ASP A 65 -26.80 -4.36 -11.82
CA ASP A 65 -27.07 -2.93 -11.55
C ASP A 65 -27.82 -2.68 -10.21
N SER A 66 -28.03 -3.73 -9.42
CA SER A 66 -28.63 -3.65 -8.08
C SER A 66 -27.76 -2.82 -7.13
N LEU A 67 -28.41 -2.26 -6.09
CA LEU A 67 -27.73 -1.50 -5.05
C LEU A 67 -26.59 -2.29 -4.40
N GLY A 68 -26.81 -3.58 -4.11
CA GLY A 68 -25.79 -4.45 -3.54
C GLY A 68 -24.58 -4.63 -4.46
N ALA A 69 -24.80 -5.03 -5.71
CA ALA A 69 -23.73 -5.30 -6.68
C ALA A 69 -22.88 -4.06 -7.00
N VAL A 70 -23.53 -2.92 -7.25
CA VAL A 70 -22.84 -1.65 -7.51
C VAL A 70 -22.19 -1.12 -6.24
N GLY A 71 -22.84 -1.28 -5.09
CA GLY A 71 -22.35 -0.89 -3.77
C GLY A 71 -21.01 -1.52 -3.44
N VAL A 72 -20.92 -2.85 -3.54
CA VAL A 72 -19.71 -3.58 -3.14
C VAL A 72 -18.61 -3.64 -4.20
N TRP A 73 -18.84 -3.10 -5.41
CA TRP A 73 -17.86 -3.18 -6.51
C TRP A 73 -16.50 -2.60 -6.12
N LYS A 74 -16.44 -1.38 -5.57
CA LYS A 74 -15.17 -0.80 -5.09
C LYS A 74 -14.58 -1.56 -3.90
N ALA A 75 -15.42 -2.21 -3.11
CA ALA A 75 -14.98 -3.10 -2.03
C ALA A 75 -14.33 -4.39 -2.57
N GLY A 76 -14.41 -4.68 -3.88
CA GLY A 76 -13.65 -5.75 -4.53
C GLY A 76 -12.14 -5.68 -4.25
N MET A 77 -11.58 -4.49 -4.02
CA MET A 77 -10.19 -4.29 -3.61
C MET A 77 -9.85 -4.96 -2.25
N PHE A 78 -10.84 -5.19 -1.38
CA PHE A 78 -10.62 -5.77 -0.06
C PHE A 78 -10.12 -7.21 -0.15
N HIS A 79 -10.40 -7.93 -1.23
CA HIS A 79 -9.81 -9.26 -1.49
C HIS A 79 -8.28 -9.23 -1.60
N VAL A 80 -7.71 -8.12 -2.09
CA VAL A 80 -6.26 -7.89 -2.16
C VAL A 80 -5.76 -7.39 -0.81
N LEU A 81 -6.46 -6.47 -0.17
CA LEU A 81 -6.03 -5.90 1.12
C LEU A 81 -6.00 -6.94 2.24
N ILE A 82 -6.96 -7.86 2.28
CA ILE A 82 -6.93 -8.98 3.23
C ILE A 82 -5.72 -9.88 2.96
N ALA A 83 -5.38 -10.13 1.69
CA ALA A 83 -4.19 -10.90 1.32
C ALA A 83 -2.90 -10.25 1.84
N VAL A 84 -2.78 -8.92 1.72
CA VAL A 84 -1.66 -8.16 2.30
C VAL A 84 -1.60 -8.33 3.82
N ALA A 85 -2.73 -8.17 4.51
CA ALA A 85 -2.81 -8.27 5.97
C ALA A 85 -2.40 -9.67 6.48
N VAL A 86 -2.89 -10.73 5.84
CA VAL A 86 -2.59 -12.11 6.24
C VAL A 86 -1.14 -12.50 5.94
N ILE A 87 -0.58 -12.06 4.81
CA ILE A 87 0.83 -12.31 4.46
C ILE A 87 1.75 -11.71 5.52
N LEU A 88 1.52 -10.45 5.89
CA LEU A 88 2.30 -9.77 6.92
C LEU A 88 2.15 -10.44 8.29
N THR A 89 0.93 -10.87 8.63
CA THR A 89 0.63 -11.52 9.91
C THR A 89 1.31 -12.90 10.04
N VAL A 90 1.17 -13.77 9.04
CA VAL A 90 1.77 -15.11 9.05
C VAL A 90 3.29 -15.02 9.13
N ILE A 91 3.91 -14.16 8.31
CA ILE A 91 5.38 -14.06 8.27
C ILE A 91 5.93 -13.42 9.55
N ARG A 92 5.17 -12.51 10.18
CA ARG A 92 5.52 -11.94 11.48
C ARG A 92 5.59 -12.98 12.59
N HIS A 93 4.68 -13.95 12.60
CA HIS A 93 4.63 -15.01 13.63
C HIS A 93 5.43 -16.26 13.29
N THR A 94 5.95 -16.36 12.07
CA THR A 94 6.80 -17.48 11.64
C THR A 94 8.23 -16.99 11.49
N ARG A 95 8.63 -16.56 10.28
CA ARG A 95 10.03 -16.27 10.00
C ARG A 95 10.59 -15.08 10.74
N ALA A 96 9.80 -14.03 10.99
CA ALA A 96 10.31 -12.89 11.73
C ALA A 96 10.61 -13.26 13.20
N ASP A 97 9.88 -14.22 13.77
CA ASP A 97 10.18 -14.73 15.11
C ASP A 97 11.39 -15.66 15.10
N GLU A 98 11.53 -16.50 14.06
CA GLU A 98 12.71 -17.34 13.86
C GLU A 98 13.99 -16.49 13.68
N GLU A 99 13.99 -15.47 12.81
CA GLU A 99 15.15 -14.57 12.60
C GLU A 99 15.53 -13.81 13.88
N SER A 100 14.56 -13.54 14.76
CA SER A 100 14.82 -12.86 16.04
C SER A 100 15.35 -13.77 17.16
N GLY A 101 15.60 -15.06 16.87
CA GLY A 101 16.05 -16.06 17.86
C GLY A 101 14.98 -16.45 18.89
N ARG A 102 13.79 -15.84 18.86
CA ARG A 102 12.69 -16.12 19.80
C ARG A 102 12.15 -17.53 19.64
N THR A 103 12.09 -18.01 18.40
CA THR A 103 11.59 -19.37 18.14
C THR A 103 12.51 -20.42 18.75
N GLU A 104 13.83 -20.24 18.74
CA GLU A 104 14.78 -21.19 19.36
C GLU A 104 14.58 -21.30 20.87
N LEU A 105 14.36 -20.17 21.56
CA LEU A 105 14.06 -20.15 23.00
C LEU A 105 12.71 -20.81 23.34
N VAL A 106 11.75 -20.76 22.43
CA VAL A 106 10.44 -21.40 22.60
C VAL A 106 10.54 -22.89 22.29
N ASP A 107 11.25 -23.26 21.23
CA ASP A 107 11.45 -24.64 20.80
C ASP A 107 12.37 -25.41 21.76
N SER A 108 13.21 -24.73 22.56
CA SER A 108 13.94 -25.34 23.67
C SER A 108 13.07 -25.70 24.88
N THR A 109 11.78 -25.37 24.86
CA THR A 109 10.79 -25.77 25.88
C THR A 109 9.93 -26.93 25.38
N GLY A 110 8.91 -27.36 26.14
CA GLY A 110 8.01 -28.45 25.75
C GLY A 110 7.05 -28.14 24.58
N VAL A 111 7.39 -27.21 23.69
CA VAL A 111 6.55 -26.80 22.55
C VAL A 111 6.92 -27.65 21.33
N GLY A 112 5.94 -28.35 20.77
CA GLY A 112 6.18 -29.20 19.59
C GLY A 112 6.48 -28.41 18.31
N ARG A 113 7.27 -29.00 17.40
CA ARG A 113 7.72 -28.44 16.12
C ARG A 113 6.64 -27.76 15.27
N TYR A 114 5.41 -28.27 15.29
CA TYR A 114 4.31 -27.73 14.50
C TYR A 114 3.52 -26.61 15.19
N ALA A 115 3.77 -26.37 16.48
CA ALA A 115 2.91 -25.52 17.29
C ALA A 115 2.94 -24.04 16.86
N SER A 116 4.10 -23.53 16.45
CA SER A 116 4.25 -22.15 15.95
C SER A 116 3.45 -21.93 14.66
N LEU A 117 3.67 -22.76 13.64
CA LEU A 117 2.93 -22.67 12.38
C LEU A 117 1.42 -22.89 12.57
N THR A 118 1.04 -23.88 13.40
CA THR A 118 -0.38 -24.16 13.69
C THR A 118 -1.04 -22.97 14.38
N ALA A 119 -0.38 -22.35 15.35
CA ALA A 119 -0.92 -21.17 16.04
C ALA A 119 -1.05 -19.97 15.11
N ALA A 120 -0.09 -19.74 14.21
CA ALA A 120 -0.16 -18.68 13.22
C ALA A 120 -1.34 -18.92 12.24
N LEU A 121 -1.48 -20.15 11.74
CA LEU A 121 -2.59 -20.53 10.84
C LEU A 121 -3.95 -20.39 11.52
N ILE A 122 -4.13 -20.90 12.74
CA ILE A 122 -5.40 -20.77 13.48
C ILE A 122 -5.75 -19.29 13.69
N LEU A 123 -4.78 -18.48 14.13
CA LEU A 123 -4.98 -17.05 14.33
C LEU A 123 -5.44 -16.37 13.03
N THR A 124 -4.70 -16.58 11.95
CA THR A 124 -4.94 -15.86 10.70
C THR A 124 -6.17 -16.37 9.95
N PHE A 125 -6.42 -17.68 9.90
CA PHE A 125 -7.66 -18.23 9.36
C PHE A 125 -8.88 -17.78 10.16
N GLY A 126 -8.80 -17.84 11.50
CA GLY A 126 -9.87 -17.33 12.36
C GLY A 126 -10.16 -15.85 12.13
N ALA A 127 -9.12 -15.04 11.94
CA ALA A 127 -9.27 -13.63 11.61
C ALA A 127 -9.88 -13.38 10.22
N CYS A 128 -9.54 -14.19 9.20
CA CYS A 128 -10.18 -14.10 7.88
C CYS A 128 -11.68 -14.40 7.97
N LEU A 129 -12.04 -15.46 8.69
CA LEU A 129 -13.44 -15.83 8.92
C LEU A 129 -14.17 -14.73 9.69
N ALA A 130 -13.55 -14.14 10.71
CA ALA A 130 -14.11 -13.01 11.46
C ALA A 130 -14.32 -11.78 10.55
N THR A 131 -13.37 -11.43 9.70
CA THR A 131 -13.52 -10.32 8.74
C THR A 131 -14.69 -10.55 7.78
N GLY A 132 -14.79 -11.76 7.19
CA GLY A 132 -15.90 -12.10 6.30
C GLY A 132 -17.25 -12.10 7.01
N ALA A 133 -17.32 -12.69 8.21
CA ALA A 133 -18.55 -12.75 9.01
C ALA A 133 -19.02 -11.36 9.48
N LEU A 134 -18.11 -10.53 9.99
CA LEU A 134 -18.42 -9.15 10.40
C LEU A 134 -18.80 -8.29 9.20
N GLY A 135 -18.15 -8.50 8.04
CA GLY A 135 -18.48 -7.80 6.81
C GLY A 135 -19.88 -8.16 6.30
N ALA A 136 -20.20 -9.45 6.29
CA ALA A 136 -21.55 -9.93 5.96
C ALA A 136 -22.59 -9.40 6.95
N ALA A 137 -22.31 -9.44 8.26
CA ALA A 137 -23.20 -8.91 9.28
C ALA A 137 -23.47 -7.40 9.10
N GLY A 138 -22.45 -6.63 8.72
CA GLY A 138 -22.61 -5.22 8.35
C GLY A 138 -23.51 -5.05 7.12
N LEU A 139 -23.29 -5.82 6.05
CA LEU A 139 -24.12 -5.74 4.85
C LEU A 139 -25.58 -6.16 5.11
N LEU A 140 -25.80 -7.12 6.01
CA LEU A 140 -27.13 -7.54 6.46
C LEU A 140 -27.88 -6.45 7.25
N SER A 141 -27.21 -5.39 7.70
CA SER A 141 -27.86 -4.23 8.32
C SER A 141 -28.34 -3.19 7.29
N THR A 142 -28.28 -3.49 5.99
CA THR A 142 -28.74 -2.63 4.89
C THR A 142 -29.85 -3.33 4.10
N ASP A 143 -30.56 -2.60 3.24
CA ASP A 143 -31.71 -3.12 2.48
C ASP A 143 -31.32 -4.01 1.27
N VAL A 144 -30.13 -4.60 1.28
CA VAL A 144 -29.62 -5.47 0.21
C VAL A 144 -29.89 -6.96 0.52
N PRO A 145 -30.02 -7.83 -0.50
CA PRO A 145 -30.32 -9.25 -0.29
C PRO A 145 -29.31 -10.00 0.58
N ALA A 146 -29.81 -10.80 1.54
CA ALA A 146 -28.95 -11.55 2.47
C ALA A 146 -27.98 -12.54 1.79
N GLY A 147 -28.40 -13.18 0.70
CA GLY A 147 -27.56 -14.12 -0.06
C GLY A 147 -26.26 -13.48 -0.55
N GLY A 148 -26.35 -12.31 -1.19
CA GLY A 148 -25.19 -11.57 -1.67
C GLY A 148 -24.31 -11.04 -0.53
N SER A 149 -24.91 -10.62 0.60
CA SER A 149 -24.16 -10.21 1.79
C SER A 149 -23.27 -11.33 2.32
N LEU A 150 -23.83 -12.54 2.44
CA LEU A 150 -23.09 -13.73 2.86
C LEU A 150 -22.05 -14.15 1.81
N ALA A 151 -22.39 -14.08 0.52
CA ALA A 151 -21.51 -14.46 -0.58
C ALA A 151 -20.26 -13.56 -0.64
N PHE A 152 -20.43 -12.24 -0.48
CA PHE A 152 -19.32 -11.29 -0.42
C PHE A 152 -18.42 -11.56 0.80
N GLY A 153 -19.02 -11.73 1.99
CA GLY A 153 -18.26 -12.04 3.21
C GLY A 153 -17.47 -13.34 3.09
N ALA A 154 -18.08 -14.38 2.50
CA ALA A 154 -17.43 -15.66 2.27
C ALA A 154 -16.28 -15.56 1.25
N ALA A 155 -16.47 -14.82 0.14
CA ALA A 155 -15.43 -14.56 -0.85
C ALA A 155 -14.24 -13.79 -0.24
N LEU A 156 -14.51 -12.79 0.60
CA LEU A 156 -13.51 -12.02 1.32
C LEU A 156 -12.68 -12.91 2.25
N ALA A 157 -13.34 -13.73 3.08
CA ALA A 157 -12.68 -14.69 3.96
C ALA A 157 -11.83 -15.68 3.16
N CYS A 158 -12.39 -16.28 2.12
CA CYS A 158 -11.72 -17.29 1.28
C CYS A 158 -10.48 -16.74 0.56
N SER A 159 -10.49 -15.48 0.12
CA SER A 159 -9.29 -14.81 -0.39
C SER A 159 -8.19 -14.78 0.67
N GLY A 160 -8.53 -14.39 1.90
CA GLY A 160 -7.63 -14.40 3.04
C GLY A 160 -7.07 -15.79 3.35
N LEU A 161 -7.89 -16.85 3.28
CA LEU A 161 -7.46 -18.23 3.51
C LEU A 161 -6.37 -18.67 2.51
N VAL A 162 -6.59 -18.42 1.21
CA VAL A 162 -5.60 -18.79 0.18
C VAL A 162 -4.27 -18.10 0.43
N PHE A 163 -4.26 -16.79 0.67
CA PHE A 163 -3.00 -16.05 0.86
C PHE A 163 -2.35 -16.29 2.22
N THR A 164 -3.11 -16.70 3.24
CA THR A 164 -2.59 -17.24 4.49
C THR A 164 -1.79 -18.52 4.22
N ALA A 165 -2.34 -19.43 3.40
CA ALA A 165 -1.66 -20.67 3.02
C ALA A 165 -0.44 -20.43 2.12
N VAL A 166 -0.52 -19.48 1.17
CA VAL A 166 0.63 -19.03 0.38
C VAL A 166 1.75 -18.52 1.30
N ALA A 167 1.43 -17.65 2.26
CA ALA A 167 2.40 -17.12 3.20
C ALA A 167 3.03 -18.22 4.08
N ALA A 168 2.25 -19.23 4.46
CA ALA A 168 2.75 -20.39 5.19
C ALA A 168 3.75 -21.21 4.36
N VAL A 169 3.49 -21.41 3.06
CA VAL A 169 4.41 -22.10 2.14
C VAL A 169 5.68 -21.29 1.96
N THR A 170 5.58 -19.98 1.64
CA THR A 170 6.76 -19.15 1.41
C THR A 170 7.60 -18.97 2.67
N ALA A 171 6.96 -18.98 3.85
CA ALA A 171 7.66 -19.05 5.11
C ALA A 171 8.51 -20.32 5.23
N GLN A 172 8.23 -21.45 4.55
CA GLN A 172 9.11 -22.61 4.66
C GLN A 172 10.35 -22.55 3.72
N LEU A 173 10.35 -21.68 2.72
CA LEU A 173 11.35 -21.68 1.65
C LEU A 173 12.70 -21.08 2.04
N SER A 174 12.74 -20.07 2.91
CA SER A 174 13.96 -19.36 3.31
C SER A 174 13.91 -18.98 4.77
N ALA A 175 15.08 -18.90 5.41
CA ALA A 175 15.23 -18.33 6.75
C ALA A 175 14.91 -16.82 6.79
N SER A 176 15.03 -16.12 5.65
CA SER A 176 14.81 -14.68 5.57
C SER A 176 13.32 -14.30 5.52
N PRO A 177 12.79 -13.52 6.48
CA PRO A 177 11.43 -12.98 6.42
C PRO A 177 11.24 -12.03 5.24
N ARG A 178 12.32 -11.34 4.83
CA ARG A 178 12.29 -10.48 3.65
C ARG A 178 12.06 -11.28 2.38
N PHE A 179 12.72 -12.42 2.24
CA PHE A 179 12.48 -13.35 1.13
C PHE A 179 11.04 -13.89 1.17
N ALA A 180 10.60 -14.40 2.33
CA ALA A 180 9.25 -14.97 2.47
C ALA A 180 8.16 -13.95 2.11
N ARG A 181 8.31 -12.69 2.54
CA ARG A 181 7.39 -11.58 2.18
C ARG A 181 7.43 -11.30 0.69
N GLY A 182 8.64 -11.17 0.14
CA GLY A 182 8.84 -10.94 -1.29
C GLY A 182 8.16 -12.01 -2.14
N ALA A 183 8.41 -13.29 -1.85
CA ALA A 183 7.81 -14.40 -2.57
C ALA A 183 6.27 -14.41 -2.45
N ALA A 184 5.72 -14.19 -1.25
CA ALA A 184 4.27 -14.14 -1.06
C ALA A 184 3.62 -12.96 -1.81
N PHE A 185 4.25 -11.78 -1.76
CA PHE A 185 3.79 -10.61 -2.50
C PHE A 185 3.96 -10.75 -4.01
N THR A 186 4.97 -11.48 -4.49
CA THR A 186 5.09 -11.83 -5.91
C THR A 186 3.93 -12.72 -6.35
N VAL A 187 3.55 -13.72 -5.56
CA VAL A 187 2.37 -14.55 -5.85
C VAL A 187 1.09 -13.70 -5.84
N LEU A 188 0.93 -12.81 -4.87
CA LEU A 188 -0.20 -11.86 -4.82
C LEU A 188 -0.23 -10.94 -6.04
N GLY A 189 0.91 -10.36 -6.41
CA GLY A 189 1.05 -9.50 -7.58
C GLY A 189 0.72 -10.24 -8.87
N ALA A 190 1.26 -11.45 -9.06
CA ALA A 190 0.94 -12.28 -10.22
C ALA A 190 -0.56 -12.64 -10.29
N ALA A 191 -1.16 -13.02 -9.16
CA ALA A 191 -2.60 -13.27 -9.07
C ALA A 191 -3.41 -12.01 -9.42
N PHE A 192 -3.00 -10.84 -8.95
CA PHE A 192 -3.66 -9.58 -9.27
C PHE A 192 -3.53 -9.24 -10.75
N THR A 193 -2.34 -9.40 -11.35
CA THR A 193 -2.10 -9.15 -12.77
C THR A 193 -2.90 -10.08 -13.67
N LEU A 194 -2.94 -11.38 -13.37
CA LEU A 194 -3.75 -12.35 -14.12
C LEU A 194 -5.24 -11.98 -14.07
N ARG A 195 -5.75 -11.61 -12.88
CA ARG A 195 -7.11 -11.11 -12.70
C ARG A 195 -7.34 -9.83 -13.51
N ALA A 196 -6.48 -8.82 -13.37
CA ALA A 196 -6.63 -7.53 -14.03
C ALA A 196 -6.66 -7.66 -15.56
N MET A 197 -5.76 -8.49 -16.13
CA MET A 197 -5.74 -8.79 -17.56
C MET A 197 -6.98 -9.57 -17.99
N GLY A 198 -7.45 -10.52 -17.18
CA GLY A 198 -8.67 -11.26 -17.46
C GLY A 198 -9.91 -10.37 -17.47
N ASP A 199 -10.06 -9.50 -16.47
CA ASP A 199 -11.22 -8.62 -16.34
C ASP A 199 -11.26 -7.52 -17.41
N ALA A 200 -10.08 -7.07 -17.87
CA ALA A 200 -9.94 -6.16 -19.01
C ALA A 200 -10.21 -6.85 -20.36
N GLY A 201 -9.87 -8.14 -20.49
CA GLY A 201 -10.00 -8.95 -21.69
C GLY A 201 -11.21 -9.89 -21.69
N SER A 202 -10.98 -11.15 -22.07
CA SER A 202 -12.03 -12.18 -22.28
C SER A 202 -12.55 -12.85 -21.00
N GLY A 203 -12.01 -12.52 -19.83
CA GLY A 203 -12.36 -13.14 -18.55
C GLY A 203 -11.64 -14.46 -18.23
N THR A 204 -11.02 -15.12 -19.22
CA THR A 204 -10.38 -16.45 -19.02
C THR A 204 -9.23 -16.41 -18.02
N LEU A 205 -8.38 -15.38 -18.07
CA LEU A 205 -7.22 -15.25 -17.17
C LEU A 205 -7.64 -15.00 -15.71
N SER A 206 -8.82 -14.44 -15.47
CA SER A 206 -9.34 -14.23 -14.12
C SER A 206 -9.60 -15.55 -13.39
N TRP A 207 -9.87 -16.64 -14.12
CA TRP A 207 -10.03 -17.97 -13.54
C TRP A 207 -8.72 -18.64 -13.13
N LEU A 208 -7.56 -18.09 -13.51
CA LEU A 208 -6.25 -18.55 -13.03
C LEU A 208 -5.81 -17.84 -11.74
N SER A 209 -6.65 -16.94 -11.22
CA SER A 209 -6.33 -16.11 -10.06
C SER A 209 -7.29 -16.39 -8.92
N PRO A 210 -6.79 -16.67 -7.69
CA PRO A 210 -7.65 -16.75 -6.51
C PRO A 210 -8.35 -15.42 -6.19
N LEU A 211 -7.80 -14.28 -6.63
CA LEU A 211 -8.48 -12.99 -6.54
C LEU A 211 -9.62 -12.88 -7.55
N GLY A 212 -9.45 -13.46 -8.75
CA GLY A 212 -10.51 -13.50 -9.77
C GLY A 212 -11.66 -14.41 -9.36
N TRP A 213 -11.39 -15.55 -8.73
CA TRP A 213 -12.42 -16.41 -8.15
C TRP A 213 -13.32 -15.64 -7.19
N SER A 214 -12.75 -14.79 -6.33
CA SER A 214 -13.53 -13.98 -5.39
C SER A 214 -14.51 -13.04 -6.09
N LEU A 215 -14.14 -12.50 -7.26
CA LEU A 215 -15.06 -11.71 -8.09
C LEU A 215 -16.07 -12.59 -8.85
N GLN A 216 -15.71 -13.83 -9.20
CA GLN A 216 -16.60 -14.79 -9.88
C GLN A 216 -17.65 -15.41 -8.96
N VAL A 217 -17.55 -15.22 -7.63
CA VAL A 217 -18.66 -15.48 -6.70
C VAL A 217 -19.88 -14.60 -7.02
N ARG A 218 -19.67 -13.42 -7.61
CA ARG A 218 -20.72 -12.50 -8.09
C ARG A 218 -21.82 -12.23 -7.04
N PRO A 219 -21.48 -11.68 -5.87
CA PRO A 219 -22.46 -11.29 -4.86
C PRO A 219 -23.55 -10.38 -5.45
N TYR A 220 -24.81 -10.68 -5.16
CA TYR A 220 -26.00 -9.98 -5.70
C TYR A 220 -26.21 -10.13 -7.21
N ALA A 221 -25.50 -11.06 -7.85
CA ALA A 221 -25.58 -11.33 -9.28
C ALA A 221 -25.56 -12.85 -9.56
N GLY A 222 -26.33 -13.60 -8.75
CA GLY A 222 -26.50 -15.06 -8.86
C GLY A 222 -25.74 -15.87 -7.81
N ASP A 223 -24.88 -15.24 -7.00
CA ASP A 223 -24.18 -15.83 -5.85
C ASP A 223 -23.58 -17.23 -6.16
N HIS A 224 -22.55 -17.30 -7.00
CA HIS A 224 -21.90 -18.55 -7.40
C HIS A 224 -21.08 -19.21 -6.28
N TRP A 225 -21.76 -19.80 -5.30
CA TRP A 225 -21.17 -20.43 -4.11
C TRP A 225 -20.13 -21.51 -4.41
N TRP A 226 -20.28 -22.23 -5.51
CA TRP A 226 -19.36 -23.31 -5.90
C TRP A 226 -17.93 -22.79 -6.11
N VAL A 227 -17.76 -21.51 -6.49
CA VAL A 227 -16.43 -20.91 -6.72
C VAL A 227 -15.60 -20.89 -5.43
N LEU A 228 -16.24 -20.80 -4.26
CA LEU A 228 -15.57 -20.85 -2.96
C LEU A 228 -14.83 -22.19 -2.74
N LEU A 229 -15.27 -23.28 -3.38
CA LEU A 229 -14.58 -24.57 -3.31
C LEU A 229 -13.17 -24.48 -3.90
N LEU A 230 -12.95 -23.64 -4.92
CA LEU A 230 -11.61 -23.43 -5.51
C LEU A 230 -10.66 -22.82 -4.48
N HIS A 231 -11.12 -21.84 -3.71
CA HIS A 231 -10.33 -21.27 -2.61
C HIS A 231 -10.05 -22.29 -1.52
N LEU A 232 -11.06 -23.03 -1.08
CA LEU A 232 -10.93 -23.99 0.03
C LEU A 232 -9.99 -25.13 -0.33
N VAL A 233 -10.10 -25.68 -1.54
CA VAL A 233 -9.18 -26.72 -2.06
C VAL A 233 -7.76 -26.17 -2.15
N THR A 234 -7.58 -25.00 -2.73
CA THR A 234 -6.24 -24.38 -2.88
C THR A 234 -5.60 -24.08 -1.53
N ALA A 235 -6.35 -23.48 -0.60
CA ALA A 235 -5.87 -23.20 0.75
C ALA A 235 -5.47 -24.49 1.48
N THR A 236 -6.30 -25.53 1.39
CA THR A 236 -6.02 -26.84 2.01
C THR A 236 -4.74 -27.46 1.44
N VAL A 237 -4.63 -27.54 0.11
CA VAL A 237 -3.45 -28.09 -0.57
C VAL A 237 -2.18 -27.33 -0.18
N LEU A 238 -2.21 -25.99 -0.22
CA LEU A 238 -1.06 -25.17 0.15
C LEU A 238 -0.71 -25.30 1.64
N THR A 239 -1.68 -25.41 2.53
CA THR A 239 -1.42 -25.69 3.96
C THR A 239 -0.76 -27.05 4.16
N LEU A 240 -1.23 -28.09 3.47
CA LEU A 240 -0.59 -29.42 3.52
C LEU A 240 0.85 -29.37 2.98
N VAL A 241 1.09 -28.64 1.89
CA VAL A 241 2.43 -28.39 1.35
C VAL A 241 3.29 -27.68 2.41
N ALA A 242 2.79 -26.63 3.06
CA ALA A 242 3.53 -25.92 4.11
C ALA A 242 3.95 -26.86 5.25
N TYR A 243 3.07 -27.75 5.72
CA TYR A 243 3.42 -28.74 6.74
C TYR A 243 4.44 -29.78 6.26
N ARG A 244 4.34 -30.25 5.00
CA ARG A 244 5.33 -31.17 4.42
C ARG A 244 6.71 -30.52 4.31
N LEU A 245 6.78 -29.26 3.86
CA LEU A 245 8.02 -28.51 3.79
C LEU A 245 8.61 -28.26 5.19
N LEU A 246 7.75 -27.96 6.18
CA LEU A 246 8.16 -27.82 7.57
C LEU A 246 8.72 -29.14 8.15
N ALA A 247 8.13 -30.28 7.81
CA ALA A 247 8.59 -31.60 8.27
C ALA A 247 9.99 -31.98 7.72
N GLY A 248 10.37 -31.46 6.55
CA GLY A 248 11.65 -31.73 5.91
C GLY A 248 12.77 -30.75 6.23
N ARG A 249 12.54 -29.67 6.99
CA ARG A 249 13.56 -28.64 7.30
C ARG A 249 13.99 -28.62 8.76
N ASP A 250 15.26 -28.38 9.03
CA ASP A 250 15.74 -28.13 10.38
C ASP A 250 15.34 -26.74 10.89
N VAL A 251 15.41 -26.55 12.22
CA VAL A 251 15.15 -25.26 12.87
C VAL A 251 16.20 -24.24 12.41
N GLY A 252 15.78 -23.02 12.11
CA GLY A 252 16.66 -21.97 11.56
C GLY A 252 17.03 -22.15 10.08
N ALA A 253 16.87 -23.36 9.52
CA ALA A 253 17.12 -23.61 8.11
C ALA A 253 15.92 -23.22 7.22
N GLY A 254 16.24 -22.75 6.01
CA GLY A 254 15.33 -22.68 4.87
C GLY A 254 15.67 -23.76 3.85
N LEU A 255 14.71 -24.16 3.01
CA LEU A 255 14.97 -25.10 1.90
C LEU A 255 15.91 -24.51 0.84
N ILE A 256 15.89 -23.18 0.72
CA ILE A 256 16.85 -22.42 -0.08
C ILE A 256 18.00 -22.04 0.83
N ALA A 257 19.16 -22.66 0.59
CA ALA A 257 20.38 -22.39 1.33
C ALA A 257 20.79 -20.90 1.24
N GLU A 258 21.19 -20.33 2.37
CA GLU A 258 21.80 -19.01 2.39
C GLU A 258 23.16 -19.07 1.68
N ARG A 259 23.33 -18.24 0.65
CA ARG A 259 24.62 -18.10 -0.01
C ARG A 259 25.54 -17.30 0.92
N THR A 260 26.72 -17.84 1.23
CA THR A 260 27.77 -17.20 2.05
C THR A 260 28.24 -15.85 1.53
N GLY A 261 27.85 -15.48 0.31
CA GLY A 261 28.24 -14.23 -0.33
C GLY A 261 29.72 -14.23 -0.74
N PRO A 262 30.18 -13.19 -1.45
CA PRO A 262 31.58 -13.08 -1.82
C PRO A 262 32.48 -12.96 -0.57
N ALA A 263 33.64 -13.62 -0.60
CA ALA A 263 34.62 -13.58 0.50
C ALA A 263 35.17 -12.16 0.76
N THR A 264 35.14 -11.29 -0.25
CA THR A 264 35.56 -9.89 -0.16
C THR A 264 34.38 -8.96 -0.45
N ALA A 265 34.23 -7.93 0.37
CA ALA A 265 33.21 -6.92 0.15
C ALA A 265 33.52 -6.11 -1.12
N ALA A 266 32.51 -5.90 -1.97
CA ALA A 266 32.64 -5.05 -3.14
C ALA A 266 33.07 -3.61 -2.74
N PRO A 267 33.79 -2.86 -3.60
CA PRO A 267 34.27 -1.51 -3.28
C PRO A 267 33.17 -0.54 -2.82
N GLY A 268 31.94 -0.74 -3.30
CA GLY A 268 30.77 0.04 -2.87
C GLY A 268 30.42 -0.12 -1.38
N LEU A 269 30.77 -1.24 -0.73
CA LEU A 269 30.47 -1.50 0.69
C LEU A 269 31.55 -0.96 1.64
N ARG A 270 32.49 -0.14 1.15
CA ARG A 270 33.55 0.48 1.97
C ARG A 270 33.02 1.57 2.91
N ASN A 271 31.77 2.01 2.77
CA ASN A 271 31.17 3.03 3.61
C ASN A 271 29.68 2.79 3.87
N VAL A 272 29.15 3.51 4.84
CA VAL A 272 27.75 3.39 5.28
C VAL A 272 26.72 3.79 4.22
N PHE A 273 27.05 4.68 3.29
CA PHE A 273 26.16 5.03 2.17
C PHE A 273 25.98 3.87 1.20
N GLY A 274 27.04 3.12 0.92
CA GLY A 274 26.95 1.91 0.11
C GLY A 274 26.18 0.78 0.80
N LEU A 275 26.31 0.68 2.13
CA LEU A 275 25.47 -0.24 2.92
C LEU A 275 23.99 0.16 2.85
N ALA A 276 23.67 1.44 3.09
CA ALA A 276 22.31 1.96 2.98
C ALA A 276 21.73 1.71 1.58
N TRP A 277 22.48 2.01 0.51
CA TRP A 277 22.09 1.69 -0.86
C TRP A 277 21.80 0.19 -1.05
N ARG A 278 22.65 -0.71 -0.55
CA ARG A 278 22.41 -2.17 -0.67
C ARG A 278 21.13 -2.61 0.04
N LEU A 279 20.83 -2.02 1.21
CA LEU A 279 19.63 -2.33 1.98
C LEU A 279 18.35 -1.78 1.33
N ASP A 280 18.46 -0.62 0.68
CA ASP A 280 17.34 0.21 0.24
C ASP A 280 17.04 0.08 -1.25
N ARG A 281 18.02 -0.31 -2.09
CA ARG A 281 17.89 -0.39 -3.55
C ARG A 281 16.65 -1.14 -4.03
N GLY A 282 16.26 -2.22 -3.35
CA GLY A 282 15.06 -2.98 -3.71
C GLY A 282 13.77 -2.21 -3.42
N ALA A 283 13.72 -1.48 -2.31
CA ALA A 283 12.58 -0.61 -2.01
C ALA A 283 12.57 0.60 -2.94
N LEU A 284 13.71 1.25 -3.17
CA LEU A 284 13.88 2.35 -4.11
C LEU A 284 13.37 1.98 -5.51
N LEU A 285 13.78 0.82 -6.03
CA LEU A 285 13.33 0.33 -7.34
C LEU A 285 11.80 0.10 -7.36
N LEU A 286 11.27 -0.61 -6.36
CA LEU A 286 9.84 -0.94 -6.30
C LEU A 286 8.97 0.32 -6.23
N TRP A 287 9.32 1.27 -5.37
CA TRP A 287 8.60 2.54 -5.25
C TRP A 287 8.72 3.40 -6.50
N THR A 288 9.91 3.47 -7.10
CA THR A 288 10.12 4.20 -8.36
C THR A 288 9.24 3.62 -9.47
N VAL A 289 9.22 2.30 -9.63
CA VAL A 289 8.36 1.63 -10.63
C VAL A 289 6.89 1.92 -10.35
N GLY A 290 6.42 1.81 -9.12
CA GLY A 290 5.03 2.12 -8.75
C GLY A 290 4.63 3.56 -9.06
N LEU A 291 5.47 4.52 -8.72
CA LEU A 291 5.24 5.94 -9.03
C LEU A 291 5.31 6.21 -10.54
N CYS A 292 6.21 5.56 -11.28
CA CYS A 292 6.27 5.67 -12.74
C CYS A 292 5.02 5.10 -13.41
N LEU A 293 4.50 3.96 -12.93
CA LEU A 293 3.25 3.39 -13.43
C LEU A 293 2.06 4.32 -13.17
N TYR A 294 2.02 4.95 -11.99
CA TYR A 294 1.02 5.97 -11.68
C TYR A 294 1.15 7.18 -12.62
N GLY A 295 2.37 7.70 -12.80
CA GLY A 295 2.65 8.80 -13.71
C GLY A 295 2.26 8.47 -15.16
N LEU A 296 2.53 7.25 -15.62
CA LEU A 296 2.11 6.75 -16.93
C LEU A 296 0.59 6.76 -17.09
N VAL A 297 -0.15 6.22 -16.11
CA VAL A 297 -1.62 6.19 -16.13
C VAL A 297 -2.17 7.62 -16.13
N MET A 298 -1.73 8.47 -15.20
CA MET A 298 -2.24 9.84 -15.12
C MET A 298 -1.87 10.67 -16.34
N GLY A 299 -0.66 10.49 -16.88
CA GLY A 299 -0.24 11.11 -18.14
C GLY A 299 -1.09 10.67 -19.34
N SER A 300 -1.52 9.41 -19.37
CA SER A 300 -2.39 8.89 -20.45
C SER A 300 -3.82 9.44 -20.42
N VAL A 301 -4.32 9.81 -19.24
CA VAL A 301 -5.67 10.36 -19.05
C VAL A 301 -5.66 11.89 -19.09
N ALA A 302 -4.50 12.52 -18.91
CA ALA A 302 -4.39 13.97 -18.84
C ALA A 302 -4.89 14.67 -20.11
N HIS A 303 -4.61 14.11 -21.29
CA HIS A 303 -5.11 14.68 -22.54
C HIS A 303 -6.55 14.22 -22.84
N GLY A 304 -7.44 15.15 -23.16
CA GLY A 304 -8.82 14.84 -23.55
C GLY A 304 -9.81 14.72 -22.39
N ILE A 305 -9.37 14.93 -21.15
CA ILE A 305 -10.27 14.91 -19.97
C ILE A 305 -11.37 15.98 -20.05
N GLY A 306 -11.10 17.09 -20.75
CA GLY A 306 -12.09 18.13 -21.02
C GLY A 306 -13.12 17.75 -22.08
N ASP A 307 -12.80 16.77 -22.93
CA ASP A 307 -13.69 16.28 -23.99
C ASP A 307 -14.62 15.17 -23.47
N GLU A 308 -14.30 14.54 -22.34
CA GLU A 308 -15.17 13.61 -21.62
C GLU A 308 -16.31 14.32 -20.86
N ILE A 309 -16.21 15.64 -20.67
CA ILE A 309 -17.27 16.43 -20.06
C ILE A 309 -18.40 16.62 -21.08
N GLY A 310 -19.57 16.03 -20.78
CA GLY A 310 -20.74 16.04 -21.66
C GLY A 310 -21.20 17.43 -22.14
N SER A 311 -22.07 17.44 -23.16
CA SER A 311 -22.55 18.68 -23.80
C SER A 311 -23.45 19.54 -22.90
N GLY A 312 -23.41 20.85 -23.08
CA GLY A 312 -24.30 21.83 -22.43
C GLY A 312 -23.60 22.64 -21.34
N MET A 313 -24.26 22.82 -20.19
CA MET A 313 -23.83 23.67 -19.06
C MET A 313 -22.42 23.34 -18.55
N ALA A 314 -21.99 22.07 -18.62
CA ALA A 314 -20.67 21.65 -18.18
C ALA A 314 -19.56 22.20 -19.09
N ARG A 315 -19.82 22.33 -20.40
CA ARG A 315 -18.88 22.92 -21.37
C ARG A 315 -18.73 24.43 -21.18
N ASP A 316 -19.82 25.12 -20.82
CA ASP A 316 -19.80 26.54 -20.47
C ASP A 316 -19.02 26.82 -19.17
N ILE A 317 -19.13 25.91 -18.19
CA ILE A 317 -18.33 25.98 -16.96
C ILE A 317 -16.84 25.79 -17.31
N VAL A 318 -16.50 24.80 -18.14
CA VAL A 318 -15.11 24.59 -18.60
C VAL A 318 -14.57 25.81 -19.35
N ALA A 319 -15.35 26.40 -20.25
CA ALA A 319 -14.96 27.62 -20.97
C ALA A 319 -14.70 28.79 -20.01
N ARG A 320 -15.56 28.97 -19.00
CA ARG A 320 -15.38 30.00 -17.95
C ARG A 320 -14.19 29.72 -17.02
N MET A 321 -13.78 28.47 -16.85
CA MET A 321 -12.61 28.08 -16.05
C MET A 321 -11.28 28.17 -16.82
N GLY A 322 -11.27 28.72 -18.03
CA GLY A 322 -10.06 28.86 -18.85
C GLY A 322 -9.87 27.78 -19.91
N GLY A 323 -10.92 27.00 -20.20
CA GLY A 323 -10.93 26.00 -21.26
C GLY A 323 -10.35 24.65 -20.85
N THR A 324 -10.23 23.75 -21.83
CA THR A 324 -9.78 22.37 -21.61
C THR A 324 -8.35 22.31 -21.07
N ALA A 325 -7.45 23.19 -21.52
CA ALA A 325 -6.07 23.25 -21.03
C ALA A 325 -5.97 23.54 -19.52
N ALA A 326 -6.79 24.44 -18.99
CA ALA A 326 -6.83 24.73 -17.56
C ALA A 326 -7.35 23.53 -16.74
N LEU A 327 -8.26 22.75 -17.31
CA LEU A 327 -8.76 21.52 -16.71
C LEU A 327 -7.69 20.41 -16.71
N GLU A 328 -6.95 20.24 -17.80
CA GLU A 328 -5.82 19.31 -17.88
C GLU A 328 -4.74 19.66 -16.84
N GLU A 329 -4.40 20.96 -16.70
CA GLU A 329 -3.45 21.44 -15.69
C GLU A 329 -3.96 21.24 -14.25
N ALA A 330 -5.23 21.53 -14.00
CA ALA A 330 -5.86 21.29 -12.69
C ALA A 330 -5.89 19.79 -12.34
N PHE A 331 -6.20 18.94 -13.32
CA PHE A 331 -6.14 17.48 -13.18
C PHE A 331 -4.74 17.01 -12.83
N LEU A 332 -3.71 17.48 -13.56
CA LEU A 332 -2.31 17.16 -13.27
C LEU A 332 -1.90 17.61 -11.87
N ALA A 333 -2.31 18.81 -11.44
CA ALA A 333 -2.01 19.31 -10.10
C ALA A 333 -2.58 18.39 -9.01
N VAL A 334 -3.85 17.97 -9.13
CA VAL A 334 -4.48 17.04 -8.17
C VAL A 334 -3.86 15.66 -8.25
N ALA A 335 -3.66 15.13 -9.45
CA ALA A 335 -3.08 13.80 -9.67
C ALA A 335 -1.67 13.70 -9.08
N PHE A 336 -0.84 14.72 -9.23
CA PHE A 336 0.52 14.75 -8.70
C PHE A 336 0.57 15.13 -7.22
N ALA A 337 -0.41 15.84 -6.67
CA ALA A 337 -0.57 15.97 -5.22
C ALA A 337 -0.87 14.61 -4.57
N MET A 338 -1.77 13.82 -5.16
CA MET A 338 -2.01 12.43 -4.74
C MET A 338 -0.73 11.58 -4.84
N MET A 339 0.02 11.72 -5.93
CA MET A 339 1.31 11.04 -6.07
C MET A 339 2.32 11.49 -5.02
N GLY A 340 2.33 12.77 -4.67
CA GLY A 340 3.15 13.33 -3.58
C GLY A 340 2.82 12.67 -2.25
N MET A 341 1.54 12.50 -1.90
CA MET A 341 1.16 11.78 -0.68
C MET A 341 1.63 10.32 -0.67
N VAL A 342 1.60 9.63 -1.81
CA VAL A 342 2.16 8.28 -1.96
C VAL A 342 3.70 8.30 -1.85
N ALA A 343 4.37 9.30 -2.43
CA ALA A 343 5.81 9.47 -2.31
C ALA A 343 6.24 9.84 -0.87
N ALA A 344 5.39 10.50 -0.08
CA ALA A 344 5.63 10.72 1.35
C ALA A 344 5.59 9.41 2.14
N ALA A 345 4.68 8.49 1.80
CA ALA A 345 4.68 7.15 2.37
C ALA A 345 6.00 6.41 2.09
N PHE A 346 6.52 6.56 0.88
CA PHE A 346 7.84 6.04 0.51
C PHE A 346 8.96 6.68 1.35
N ALA A 347 8.99 8.01 1.48
CA ALA A 347 10.00 8.73 2.25
C ALA A 347 9.96 8.35 3.75
N VAL A 348 8.76 8.27 4.35
CA VAL A 348 8.54 7.76 5.71
C VAL A 348 9.07 6.33 5.86
N SER A 349 8.77 5.45 4.90
CA SER A 349 9.21 4.05 4.92
C SER A 349 10.73 3.91 4.94
N LEU A 350 11.44 4.70 4.14
CA LEU A 350 12.90 4.69 4.13
C LEU A 350 13.49 5.29 5.40
N THR A 351 12.94 6.39 5.91
CA THR A 351 13.43 6.99 7.16
C THR A 351 13.21 6.08 8.37
N LEU A 352 12.11 5.32 8.41
CA LEU A 352 11.86 4.33 9.47
C LEU A 352 12.88 3.19 9.51
N ARG A 353 13.75 3.04 8.51
CA ARG A 353 14.87 2.09 8.60
C ARG A 353 15.85 2.43 9.70
N LEU A 354 16.03 3.70 10.03
CA LEU A 354 16.82 4.11 11.20
C LEU A 354 16.27 3.46 12.48
N HIS A 355 14.94 3.46 12.64
CA HIS A 355 14.27 2.80 13.75
C HIS A 355 14.40 1.27 13.70
N GLN A 356 14.31 0.68 12.50
CA GLN A 356 14.42 -0.78 12.33
C GLN A 356 15.84 -1.29 12.62
N GLU A 357 16.87 -0.63 12.11
CA GLU A 357 18.27 -0.98 12.34
C GLU A 357 18.64 -0.82 13.82
N GLU A 358 18.10 0.21 14.48
CA GLU A 358 18.29 0.38 15.93
C GLU A 358 17.54 -0.68 16.74
N SER A 359 16.25 -0.90 16.48
CA SER A 359 15.43 -1.85 17.25
C SER A 359 15.79 -3.33 17.00
N SER A 360 16.58 -3.62 15.97
CA SER A 360 17.11 -4.95 15.69
C SER A 360 18.57 -5.13 16.14
N LEU A 361 19.11 -4.18 16.90
CA LEU A 361 20.50 -4.16 17.42
C LEU A 361 21.58 -4.16 16.31
N ARG A 362 21.21 -3.96 15.04
CA ARG A 362 22.14 -3.89 13.91
C ARG A 362 22.91 -2.57 13.89
N ALA A 363 22.29 -1.49 14.36
CA ALA A 363 22.92 -0.18 14.45
C ALA A 363 24.17 -0.21 15.35
N GLU A 364 24.16 -0.99 16.43
CA GLU A 364 25.29 -1.10 17.35
C GLU A 364 26.54 -1.66 16.66
N THR A 365 26.39 -2.74 15.88
CA THR A 365 27.51 -3.34 15.15
C THR A 365 28.15 -2.37 14.16
N THR A 366 27.35 -1.52 13.53
CA THR A 366 27.83 -0.52 12.57
C THR A 366 28.50 0.67 13.27
N LEU A 367 27.92 1.12 14.38
CA LEU A 367 28.39 2.28 15.15
C LEU A 367 29.58 1.95 16.07
N ALA A 368 29.82 0.68 16.37
CA ALA A 368 31.05 0.21 17.02
C ALA A 368 32.28 0.35 16.12
N GLY A 369 32.10 0.41 14.80
CA GLY A 369 33.16 0.71 13.84
C GLY A 369 33.52 2.20 13.77
N ALA A 370 34.41 2.55 12.83
CA ALA A 370 34.84 3.94 12.60
C ALA A 370 33.80 4.78 11.82
N VAL A 371 32.53 4.79 12.25
CA VAL A 371 31.42 5.52 11.61
C VAL A 371 30.78 6.48 12.62
N SER A 372 30.76 7.78 12.31
CA SER A 372 30.09 8.74 13.18
C SER A 372 28.57 8.58 13.11
N ARG A 373 27.88 8.82 14.24
CA ARG A 373 26.41 8.77 14.36
C ARG A 373 25.71 9.62 13.30
N ILE A 374 26.21 10.83 13.04
CA ILE A 374 25.64 11.75 12.05
C ILE A 374 25.82 11.22 10.62
N ARG A 375 26.99 10.62 10.31
CA ARG A 375 27.23 10.03 9.00
C ARG A 375 26.31 8.83 8.75
N TRP A 376 26.05 8.04 9.79
CA TRP A 376 25.10 6.93 9.72
C TRP A 376 23.67 7.44 9.46
N VAL A 377 23.19 8.42 10.24
CA VAL A 377 21.87 9.04 9.99
C VAL A 377 21.75 9.63 8.60
N ALA A 378 22.76 10.38 8.16
CA ALA A 378 22.80 11.00 6.84
C ALA A 378 22.69 9.96 5.71
N SER A 379 23.26 8.76 5.88
CA SER A 379 23.18 7.72 4.85
C SER A 379 21.76 7.25 4.54
N HIS A 380 20.91 7.12 5.56
CA HIS A 380 19.52 6.75 5.41
C HIS A 380 18.65 7.93 4.96
N LEU A 381 18.91 9.13 5.49
CA LEU A 381 18.17 10.32 5.08
C LEU A 381 18.44 10.71 3.63
N VAL A 382 19.68 10.59 3.14
CA VAL A 382 19.99 10.78 1.72
C VAL A 382 19.22 9.77 0.87
N ALA A 383 19.18 8.49 1.27
CA ALA A 383 18.40 7.49 0.55
C ALA A 383 16.90 7.84 0.52
N ALA A 384 16.33 8.35 1.62
CA ALA A 384 14.93 8.76 1.70
C ALA A 384 14.62 10.00 0.84
N LEU A 385 15.39 11.08 1.00
CA LEU A 385 15.14 12.37 0.35
C LEU A 385 15.50 12.34 -1.15
N LEU A 386 16.70 11.86 -1.49
CA LEU A 386 17.14 11.75 -2.88
C LEU A 386 16.35 10.65 -3.60
N GLY A 387 16.05 9.55 -2.91
CA GLY A 387 15.25 8.47 -3.45
C GLY A 387 13.86 8.93 -3.86
N SER A 388 13.14 9.65 -2.98
CA SER A 388 11.82 10.19 -3.31
C SER A 388 11.89 11.26 -4.39
N ALA A 389 12.91 12.13 -4.38
CA ALA A 389 13.15 13.12 -5.42
C ALA A 389 13.33 12.49 -6.81
N VAL A 390 14.27 11.56 -6.93
CA VAL A 390 14.55 10.87 -8.20
C VAL A 390 13.30 10.12 -8.66
N ALA A 391 12.62 9.40 -7.77
CA ALA A 391 11.42 8.65 -8.13
C ALA A 391 10.29 9.55 -8.65
N MET A 392 10.03 10.69 -7.99
CA MET A 392 9.00 11.64 -8.44
C MET A 392 9.36 12.32 -9.75
N LEU A 393 10.62 12.69 -9.95
CA LEU A 393 11.06 13.33 -11.19
C LEU A 393 11.01 12.37 -12.38
N ILE A 394 11.42 11.11 -12.19
CA ILE A 394 11.27 10.08 -13.23
C ILE A 394 9.78 9.83 -13.52
N ALA A 395 8.93 9.71 -12.50
CA ALA A 395 7.50 9.53 -12.68
C ALA A 395 6.86 10.71 -13.43
N GLY A 396 7.26 11.94 -13.10
CA GLY A 396 6.83 13.15 -13.81
C GLY A 396 7.33 13.19 -15.26
N ALA A 397 8.56 12.75 -15.52
CA ALA A 397 9.08 12.64 -16.88
C ALA A 397 8.30 11.59 -17.69
N VAL A 398 8.01 10.41 -17.12
CA VAL A 398 7.20 9.37 -17.75
C VAL A 398 5.78 9.88 -18.05
N GLY A 399 5.11 10.47 -17.06
CA GLY A 399 3.76 11.02 -17.26
C GLY A 399 3.73 12.17 -18.27
N GLY A 400 4.73 13.04 -18.23
CA GLY A 400 4.88 14.15 -19.17
C GLY A 400 5.19 13.69 -20.60
N LEU A 401 5.94 12.60 -20.78
CA LEU A 401 6.18 12.00 -22.09
C LEU A 401 4.89 11.46 -22.69
N VAL A 402 4.10 10.72 -21.91
CA VAL A 402 2.82 10.14 -22.35
C VAL A 402 1.82 11.25 -22.69
N TYR A 403 1.64 12.21 -21.78
CA TYR A 403 0.77 13.36 -22.01
C TYR A 403 1.22 14.19 -23.22
N GLY A 404 2.52 14.43 -23.34
CA GLY A 404 3.10 15.19 -24.43
C GLY A 404 2.99 14.51 -25.80
N MET A 405 3.07 13.18 -25.86
CA MET A 405 2.80 12.41 -27.09
C MET A 405 1.33 12.52 -27.50
N ALA A 406 0.40 12.43 -26.55
CA ALA A 406 -1.02 12.55 -26.82
C ALA A 406 -1.41 13.96 -27.28
N ALA A 407 -0.85 15.00 -26.64
CA ALA A 407 -1.14 16.40 -26.94
C ALA A 407 -0.29 16.99 -28.10
N GLY A 408 0.64 16.23 -28.70
CA GLY A 408 1.52 16.71 -29.77
C GLY A 408 2.57 17.75 -29.35
N ALA A 409 2.89 17.85 -28.05
CA ALA A 409 3.77 18.89 -27.48
C ALA A 409 4.72 18.35 -26.40
N VAL A 410 5.52 17.33 -26.74
CA VAL A 410 6.36 16.57 -25.79
C VAL A 410 7.22 17.45 -24.89
N GLY A 411 8.03 18.35 -25.44
CA GLY A 411 8.98 19.15 -24.65
C GLY A 411 8.29 20.02 -23.59
N ALA A 412 7.25 20.74 -23.99
CA ALA A 412 6.52 21.63 -23.07
C ALA A 412 5.76 20.84 -22.00
N LYS A 413 5.08 19.74 -22.38
CA LYS A 413 4.31 18.93 -21.42
C LYS A 413 5.21 18.17 -20.45
N VAL A 414 6.37 17.67 -20.88
CA VAL A 414 7.37 17.07 -19.97
C VAL A 414 7.83 18.10 -18.93
N ALA A 415 8.18 19.32 -19.35
CA ALA A 415 8.62 20.36 -18.43
C ALA A 415 7.56 20.70 -17.37
N VAL A 416 6.30 20.86 -17.79
CA VAL A 416 5.18 21.16 -16.88
C VAL A 416 4.94 20.02 -15.89
N VAL A 417 4.90 18.77 -16.35
CA VAL A 417 4.61 17.61 -15.48
C VAL A 417 5.77 17.31 -14.53
N VAL A 418 7.03 17.42 -14.99
CA VAL A 418 8.21 17.32 -14.12
C VAL A 418 8.22 18.45 -13.09
N GLY A 419 7.91 19.69 -13.49
CA GLY A 419 7.76 20.80 -12.57
C GLY A 419 6.67 20.54 -11.52
N THR A 420 5.52 20.02 -11.96
CA THR A 420 4.38 19.69 -11.09
C THR A 420 4.75 18.58 -10.11
N ALA A 421 5.58 17.62 -10.50
CA ALA A 421 6.14 16.62 -9.59
C ALA A 421 7.16 17.21 -8.61
N ALA A 422 8.04 18.10 -9.09
CA ALA A 422 9.11 18.69 -8.30
C ALA A 422 8.60 19.57 -7.15
N VAL A 423 7.55 20.37 -7.39
CA VAL A 423 6.97 21.25 -6.35
C VAL A 423 6.35 20.47 -5.18
N GLN A 424 6.04 19.19 -5.35
CA GLN A 424 5.53 18.33 -4.27
C GLN A 424 6.62 17.89 -3.29
N LEU A 425 7.90 17.98 -3.67
CA LEU A 425 8.99 17.36 -2.92
C LEU A 425 9.17 17.91 -1.49
N PRO A 426 9.07 19.23 -1.24
CA PRO A 426 9.12 19.72 0.14
C PRO A 426 8.00 19.14 1.00
N ALA A 427 6.76 19.06 0.50
CA ALA A 427 5.66 18.43 1.25
C ALA A 427 5.90 16.93 1.48
N VAL A 428 6.49 16.23 0.51
CA VAL A 428 6.91 14.82 0.64
C VAL A 428 7.96 14.63 1.74
N TRP A 429 8.92 15.55 1.81
CA TRP A 429 10.03 15.50 2.77
C TRP A 429 9.59 15.79 4.19
N VAL A 430 8.48 16.52 4.41
CA VAL A 430 7.91 16.73 5.75
C VAL A 430 7.63 15.39 6.44
N GLY A 431 7.13 14.39 5.71
CA GLY A 431 6.93 13.04 6.25
C GLY A 431 8.24 12.39 6.72
N ALA A 432 9.31 12.48 5.92
CA ALA A 432 10.64 11.98 6.29
C ALA A 432 11.23 12.77 7.46
N ALA A 433 11.09 14.09 7.46
CA ALA A 433 11.62 14.98 8.47
C ALA A 433 10.95 14.76 9.85
N LEU A 434 9.62 14.65 9.87
CA LEU A 434 8.85 14.27 11.06
C LEU A 434 9.25 12.89 11.57
N THR A 435 9.45 11.92 10.67
CA THR A 435 9.92 10.58 11.05
C THR A 435 11.31 10.64 11.70
N ALA A 436 12.23 11.41 11.13
CA ALA A 436 13.58 11.61 11.66
C ALA A 436 13.56 12.29 13.03
N ALA A 437 12.72 13.31 13.20
CA ALA A 437 12.49 14.00 14.47
C ALA A 437 11.94 13.05 15.54
N LEU A 438 10.85 12.33 15.25
CA LEU A 438 10.23 11.37 16.16
C LEU A 438 11.20 10.26 16.55
N TRP A 439 11.93 9.71 15.58
CA TRP A 439 12.95 8.69 15.83
C TRP A 439 14.11 9.21 16.68
N GLY A 440 14.60 10.42 16.39
CA GLY A 440 15.69 11.05 17.11
C GLY A 440 15.34 11.39 18.56
N LEU A 441 14.14 11.93 18.80
CA LEU A 441 13.68 12.37 20.12
C LEU A 441 13.11 11.25 20.97
N ALA A 442 12.26 10.40 20.37
CA ALA A 442 11.51 9.37 21.08
C ALA A 442 11.33 8.14 20.18
N PRO A 443 12.35 7.27 20.02
CA PRO A 443 12.37 6.19 19.04
C PRO A 443 11.17 5.24 19.14
N ARG A 444 10.57 5.07 20.33
CA ARG A 444 9.35 4.28 20.52
C ARG A 444 8.14 4.76 19.71
N PHE A 445 8.10 6.06 19.39
CA PHE A 445 7.02 6.69 18.66
C PHE A 445 7.35 6.93 17.18
N ALA A 446 8.53 6.53 16.69
CA ALA A 446 8.87 6.66 15.27
C ALA A 446 7.77 6.10 14.34
N PRO A 447 7.17 4.92 14.61
CA PRO A 447 6.10 4.39 13.76
C PRO A 447 4.83 5.25 13.69
N VAL A 448 4.61 6.18 14.64
CA VAL A 448 3.47 7.11 14.64
C VAL A 448 3.48 8.02 13.39
N ALA A 449 4.64 8.21 12.75
CA ALA A 449 4.74 8.96 11.50
C ALA A 449 3.77 8.47 10.40
N TRP A 450 3.44 7.18 10.37
CA TRP A 450 2.41 6.65 9.47
C TRP A 450 1.01 7.18 9.79
N GLY A 451 0.66 7.27 11.07
CA GLY A 451 -0.60 7.84 11.51
C GLY A 451 -0.70 9.33 11.17
N VAL A 452 0.41 10.07 11.29
CA VAL A 452 0.48 11.48 10.89
C VAL A 452 0.26 11.64 9.39
N LEU A 453 0.94 10.82 8.57
CA LEU A 453 0.73 10.84 7.11
C LEU A 453 -0.71 10.51 6.72
N ILE A 454 -1.33 9.50 7.35
CA ILE A 454 -2.75 9.18 7.14
C ILE A 454 -3.63 10.37 7.55
N GLY A 455 -3.28 11.05 8.64
CA GLY A 455 -3.94 12.28 9.07
C GLY A 455 -3.88 13.39 8.03
N PHE A 456 -2.71 13.63 7.42
CA PHE A 456 -2.54 14.58 6.31
C PHE A 456 -3.42 14.20 5.11
N ILE A 457 -3.35 12.94 4.66
CA ILE A 457 -4.18 12.45 3.55
C ILE A 457 -5.68 12.64 3.83
N ALA A 458 -6.12 12.32 5.04
CA ALA A 458 -7.52 12.51 5.44
C ALA A 458 -7.88 14.00 5.45
N LEU A 459 -7.05 14.84 6.06
CA LEU A 459 -7.29 16.27 6.13
C LEU A 459 -7.35 16.91 4.74
N TYR A 460 -6.46 16.52 3.82
CA TYR A 460 -6.46 16.96 2.43
C TYR A 460 -7.75 16.56 1.69
N LEU A 461 -8.19 15.30 1.83
CA LEU A 461 -9.31 14.76 1.05
C LEU A 461 -10.69 15.18 1.58
N ILE A 462 -10.86 15.20 2.91
CA ILE A 462 -12.17 15.37 3.54
C ILE A 462 -12.23 16.54 4.53
N GLY A 463 -11.11 17.22 4.82
CA GLY A 463 -11.06 18.21 5.89
C GLY A 463 -12.02 19.39 5.69
N SER A 464 -12.07 19.92 4.46
CA SER A 464 -13.00 21.01 4.10
C SER A 464 -14.45 20.52 4.09
N LEU A 465 -14.69 19.29 3.62
CA LEU A 465 -16.01 18.65 3.61
C LEU A 465 -16.55 18.37 5.02
N ALA A 466 -15.65 18.07 5.96
CA ALA A 466 -15.98 17.86 7.37
C ALA A 466 -16.21 19.17 8.14
N GLY A 467 -15.99 20.33 7.50
CA GLY A 467 -16.16 21.64 8.12
C GLY A 467 -15.08 21.99 9.15
N PHE A 468 -13.87 21.43 9.04
CA PHE A 468 -12.77 21.81 9.92
C PHE A 468 -12.35 23.27 9.71
N SER A 469 -11.94 23.93 10.80
CA SER A 469 -11.45 25.30 10.77
C SER A 469 -10.14 25.43 9.99
N GLN A 470 -9.92 26.59 9.36
CA GLN A 470 -8.79 26.84 8.46
C GLN A 470 -7.42 26.51 9.08
N TRP A 471 -7.18 26.86 10.35
CA TRP A 471 -5.90 26.56 11.00
C TRP A 471 -5.58 25.06 11.06
N ILE A 472 -6.60 24.18 11.07
CA ILE A 472 -6.41 22.73 11.02
C ILE A 472 -6.02 22.34 9.60
N LEU A 473 -6.73 22.86 8.58
CA LEU A 473 -6.42 22.61 7.17
C LEU A 473 -5.01 23.07 6.81
N ASP A 474 -4.56 24.19 7.38
CA ASP A 474 -3.22 24.73 7.19
C ASP A 474 -2.11 23.87 7.81
N LEU A 475 -2.44 22.84 8.61
CA LEU A 475 -1.44 21.86 9.08
C LEU A 475 -1.04 20.86 7.98
N ASP A 476 -1.87 20.69 6.94
CA ASP A 476 -1.56 19.77 5.86
C ASP A 476 -0.47 20.36 4.93
N PRO A 477 0.69 19.67 4.77
CA PRO A 477 1.79 20.20 3.96
C PRO A 477 1.46 20.23 2.46
N PHE A 478 0.54 19.39 1.98
CA PHE A 478 0.17 19.32 0.56
C PHE A 478 -0.77 20.45 0.15
N ALA A 479 -1.53 21.02 1.09
CA ALA A 479 -2.38 22.18 0.86
C ALA A 479 -1.58 23.44 0.48
N HIS A 480 -0.31 23.51 0.90
CA HIS A 480 0.58 24.65 0.64
C HIS A 480 1.34 24.56 -0.67
N VAL A 481 1.26 23.45 -1.40
CA VAL A 481 2.05 23.26 -2.63
C VAL A 481 1.53 24.17 -3.75
N PRO A 482 2.38 25.05 -4.31
CA PRO A 482 1.97 25.96 -5.38
C PRO A 482 1.70 25.19 -6.68
N ARG A 483 0.76 25.69 -7.47
CA ARG A 483 0.52 25.20 -8.83
C ARG A 483 1.60 25.74 -9.78
N VAL A 484 2.10 24.88 -10.65
CA VAL A 484 3.04 25.29 -11.72
C VAL A 484 2.24 26.01 -12.81
N GLY A 485 2.68 27.21 -13.20
CA GLY A 485 1.98 28.05 -14.18
C GLY A 485 2.09 29.54 -13.85
N ALA A 486 1.15 30.33 -14.35
CA ALA A 486 1.18 31.80 -14.28
C ALA A 486 1.14 32.40 -12.85
N SER A 487 0.59 31.67 -11.88
CA SER A 487 0.46 32.10 -10.48
C SER A 487 1.48 31.45 -9.54
N PHE A 488 2.59 30.94 -10.07
CA PHE A 488 3.60 30.25 -9.28
C PHE A 488 4.32 31.19 -8.31
N THR A 489 4.52 30.73 -7.07
CA THR A 489 5.37 31.38 -6.07
C THR A 489 6.19 30.33 -5.33
N ALA A 490 7.47 30.61 -5.10
CA ALA A 490 8.37 29.70 -4.39
C ALA A 490 8.26 29.79 -2.86
N VAL A 491 7.55 30.80 -2.34
CA VAL A 491 7.51 31.11 -0.89
C VAL A 491 7.03 29.91 -0.05
N PRO A 492 5.95 29.19 -0.38
CA PRO A 492 5.54 28.01 0.40
C PRO A 492 6.58 26.89 0.39
N LEU A 493 7.29 26.70 -0.72
CA LEU A 493 8.34 25.69 -0.85
C LEU A 493 9.53 26.00 0.07
N LEU A 494 9.90 27.28 0.19
CA LEU A 494 10.97 27.71 1.11
C LEU A 494 10.58 27.45 2.58
N TRP A 495 9.33 27.69 2.95
CA TRP A 495 8.85 27.38 4.30
C TRP A 495 8.83 25.88 4.59
N LEU A 496 8.31 25.06 3.68
CA LEU A 496 8.29 23.60 3.84
C LEU A 496 9.71 23.04 3.97
N THR A 497 10.63 23.45 3.09
CA THR A 497 12.03 23.02 3.16
C THR A 497 12.75 23.51 4.42
N ALA A 498 12.42 24.70 4.95
CA ALA A 498 12.94 25.17 6.23
C ALA A 498 12.44 24.31 7.41
N VAL A 499 11.16 23.92 7.39
CA VAL A 499 10.57 22.99 8.36
C VAL A 499 11.27 21.63 8.29
N ASP A 500 11.50 21.10 7.08
CA ASP A 500 12.23 19.85 6.88
C ASP A 500 13.62 19.89 7.51
N ALA A 501 14.39 20.95 7.18
CA ALA A 501 15.73 21.14 7.69
C ALA A 501 15.76 21.24 9.23
N ALA A 502 14.80 21.96 9.83
CA ALA A 502 14.68 22.10 11.28
C ALA A 502 14.38 20.75 11.95
N LEU A 503 13.39 20.01 11.46
CA LEU A 503 12.98 18.71 12.00
C LEU A 503 14.08 17.65 11.85
N ILE A 504 14.74 17.58 10.69
CA ILE A 504 15.86 16.66 10.45
C ILE A 504 17.03 16.99 11.39
N THR A 505 17.38 18.27 11.51
CA THR A 505 18.48 18.71 12.38
C THR A 505 18.18 18.40 13.84
N MET A 506 16.95 18.65 14.29
CA MET A 506 16.49 18.29 15.64
C MET A 506 16.61 16.79 15.90
N GLY A 507 16.13 15.94 14.97
CA GLY A 507 16.25 14.49 15.07
C GLY A 507 17.71 14.02 15.13
N ALA A 508 18.58 14.57 14.29
CA ALA A 508 20.01 14.23 14.25
C ALA A 508 20.76 14.66 15.53
N ILE A 509 20.47 15.86 16.06
CA ILE A 509 21.05 16.34 17.32
C ILE A 509 20.57 15.49 18.50
N ALA A 510 19.27 15.17 18.56
CA ALA A 510 18.71 14.33 19.60
C ALA A 510 19.33 12.92 19.58
N PHE A 511 19.48 12.31 18.40
CA PHE A 511 20.14 11.02 18.24
C PHE A 511 21.62 11.05 18.68
N ARG A 512 22.33 12.15 18.41
CA ARG A 512 23.73 12.29 18.82
C ARG A 512 23.89 12.29 20.34
N ARG A 513 22.90 12.78 21.07
CA ARG A 513 22.93 12.93 22.54
C ARG A 513 22.35 11.74 23.31
N ARG A 514 21.50 10.92 22.68
CA ARG A 514 20.87 9.76 23.34
C ARG A 514 21.69 8.49 23.20
N ASP A 515 21.62 7.60 24.17
CA ASP A 515 22.18 6.25 24.02
C ASP A 515 21.36 5.41 23.04
N LEU A 516 22.00 4.38 22.49
CA LEU A 516 21.32 3.38 21.67
C LEU A 516 20.40 2.57 22.58
N ARG A 517 19.23 2.21 22.06
CA ARG A 517 18.34 1.29 22.76
C ARG A 517 18.97 -0.10 22.84
N SER A 518 19.12 -0.61 24.05
CA SER A 518 19.36 -2.03 24.33
C SER A 518 18.08 -2.87 24.26
#